data_AF-A0ABD2EKW8-F1
#
_entry.id   AF-A0ABD2EKW8-F1
#
_cell.length_a   1.000
_cell.length_b   1.000
_cell.length_c   1.000
_cell.angle_alpha   90.00
_cell.angle_beta   90.00
_cell.angle_gamma   90.00
#
_symmetry.space_group_name_H-M   'P 1'
#
loop_
_entity.id
_entity.type
_entity.pdbx_description
1 polymer ?
#
loop_
_entity_poly.entity_id
_entity_poly.type
_entity_poly.pdbx_seq_one_letter_code
_entity_poly.pdbx_strand_id
1 'polypeptide(L)'
;MDQNRDGFIDKEDLKDTYASLGKINVKDDELDAMLKEASGPINFTMFLNLFGEKLSGTDAEETILNAFKMLDPDGKGSINKE
;
A
#
# COMPACT_ATOMS: atom_id res chain seq x y z
N MET A 1 -11.06 -0.68 -4.10
CA MET A 1 -11.30 -1.29 -5.43
C MET A 1 -12.60 -0.71 -5.93
N ASP A 2 -12.71 -0.37 -7.21
CA ASP A 2 -13.96 0.12 -7.83
C ASP A 2 -14.98 -1.04 -7.96
N GLN A 3 -15.84 -1.22 -6.95
CA GLN A 3 -16.79 -2.34 -6.84
C GLN A 3 -18.03 -2.09 -7.68
N ASN A 4 -18.50 -0.85 -7.68
CA ASN A 4 -19.69 -0.43 -8.44
C ASN A 4 -19.39 -0.23 -9.95
N ARG A 5 -18.10 -0.19 -10.35
CA ARG A 5 -17.58 -0.05 -11.71
C ARG A 5 -17.88 1.31 -12.35
N ASP A 6 -17.87 2.37 -11.56
CA ASP A 6 -18.11 3.74 -12.04
C ASP A 6 -16.82 4.47 -12.50
N GLY A 7 -15.66 3.84 -12.33
CA GLY A 7 -14.35 4.37 -12.70
C GLY A 7 -13.67 5.22 -11.62
N PHE A 8 -14.31 5.35 -10.46
CA PHE A 8 -13.79 6.04 -9.29
C PHE A 8 -13.74 5.10 -8.09
N ILE A 9 -13.03 5.51 -7.05
CA ILE A 9 -12.99 4.81 -5.77
C ILE A 9 -13.55 5.76 -4.73
N ASP A 10 -14.67 5.40 -4.14
CA ASP A 10 -15.31 6.16 -3.09
C ASP A 10 -15.32 5.41 -1.74
N LYS A 11 -16.08 5.95 -0.77
CA LYS A 11 -16.16 5.38 0.58
C LYS A 11 -16.89 4.04 0.60
N GLU A 12 -17.91 3.86 -0.25
CA GLU A 12 -18.68 2.62 -0.32
C GLU A 12 -17.82 1.51 -0.91
N ASP A 13 -17.08 1.81 -1.98
CA ASP A 13 -16.08 0.91 -2.57
C ASP A 13 -15.06 0.40 -1.55
N LEU A 14 -14.56 1.29 -0.69
CA LEU A 14 -13.64 0.90 0.39
C LEU A 14 -14.34 0.02 1.42
N LYS A 15 -15.55 0.36 1.86
CA LYS A 15 -16.34 -0.47 2.80
C LYS A 15 -16.56 -1.88 2.26
N ASP A 16 -16.99 -2.00 1.02
CA ASP A 16 -17.24 -3.28 0.36
C ASP A 16 -15.94 -4.07 0.16
N THR A 17 -14.84 -3.38 -0.20
CA THR A 17 -13.52 -3.99 -0.26
C THR A 17 -13.11 -4.57 1.10
N TYR A 18 -13.28 -3.83 2.20
CA TYR A 18 -12.94 -4.32 3.53
C TYR A 18 -13.84 -5.46 4.00
N ALA A 19 -15.14 -5.39 3.71
CA ALA A 19 -16.08 -6.46 4.00
C ALA A 19 -15.71 -7.75 3.25
N SER A 20 -15.27 -7.66 1.99
CA SER A 20 -14.79 -8.81 1.20
C SER A 20 -13.55 -9.47 1.80
N LEU A 21 -12.76 -8.73 2.58
CA LEU A 21 -11.58 -9.20 3.31
C LEU A 21 -11.90 -9.65 4.75
N GLY A 22 -13.18 -9.70 5.13
CA GLY A 22 -13.63 -10.11 6.47
C GLY A 22 -13.55 -9.02 7.54
N LYS A 23 -13.27 -7.76 7.15
CA LYS A 23 -13.24 -6.60 8.06
C LYS A 23 -14.52 -5.78 7.91
N ILE A 24 -15.52 -6.10 8.71
CA ILE A 24 -16.86 -5.50 8.60
C ILE A 24 -16.98 -4.18 9.40
N ASN A 25 -16.13 -3.97 10.40
CA ASN A 25 -16.21 -2.84 11.33
C ASN A 25 -15.09 -1.82 11.13
N VAL A 26 -14.85 -1.38 9.89
CA VAL A 26 -13.90 -0.30 9.63
C VAL A 26 -14.53 1.04 10.00
N LYS A 27 -13.79 1.88 10.72
CA LYS A 27 -14.30 3.18 11.16
C LYS A 27 -14.40 4.13 9.98
N ASP A 28 -15.48 4.88 9.92
CA ASP A 28 -15.70 5.88 8.88
C ASP A 28 -14.56 6.92 8.83
N ASP A 29 -13.98 7.29 9.98
CA ASP A 29 -12.84 8.21 10.07
C ASP A 29 -11.57 7.65 9.40
N GLU A 30 -11.34 6.34 9.46
CA GLU A 30 -10.19 5.69 8.81
C GLU A 30 -10.35 5.72 7.29
N LEU A 31 -11.56 5.46 6.80
CA LEU A 31 -11.87 5.53 5.37
C LEU A 31 -11.78 6.97 4.85
N ASP A 32 -12.29 7.93 5.61
CA ASP A 32 -12.19 9.35 5.25
C ASP A 32 -10.74 9.84 5.24
N ALA A 33 -9.90 9.33 6.14
CA ALA A 33 -8.47 9.60 6.13
C ALA A 33 -7.80 9.05 4.86
N MET A 34 -8.13 7.84 4.43
CA MET A 34 -7.61 7.26 3.18
C MET A 34 -8.02 8.09 1.96
N LEU A 35 -9.28 8.50 1.87
CA LEU A 35 -9.76 9.30 0.74
C LEU A 35 -9.12 10.69 0.69
N LYS A 36 -8.75 11.26 1.85
CA LYS A 36 -8.06 12.55 1.96
C LYS A 36 -6.60 12.53 1.51
N GLU A 37 -6.00 11.35 1.31
CA GLU A 37 -4.66 11.26 0.72
C GLU A 37 -4.67 11.73 -0.74
N ALA A 38 -5.81 11.61 -1.43
CA ALA A 38 -5.99 12.12 -2.77
C ALA A 38 -6.34 13.61 -2.79
N SER A 39 -5.74 14.36 -3.70
CA SER A 39 -6.08 15.78 -3.93
C SER A 39 -7.37 15.99 -4.73
N GLY A 40 -8.04 14.91 -5.14
CA GLY A 40 -9.24 14.94 -5.98
C GLY A 40 -9.85 13.54 -6.14
N PRO A 41 -10.84 13.37 -7.03
CA PRO A 41 -11.49 12.07 -7.25
C PRO A 41 -10.48 10.97 -7.58
N ILE A 42 -10.60 9.83 -6.91
CA ILE A 42 -9.68 8.71 -7.06
C ILE A 42 -10.11 7.86 -8.26
N ASN A 43 -9.72 8.25 -9.45
CA ASN A 43 -9.77 7.37 -10.62
C ASN A 43 -8.48 6.53 -10.72
N PHE A 44 -8.41 5.67 -11.74
CA PHE A 44 -7.24 4.81 -11.96
C PHE A 44 -5.90 5.58 -12.02
N THR A 45 -5.87 6.72 -12.70
CA THR A 45 -4.66 7.55 -12.82
C THR A 45 -4.24 8.14 -11.47
N MET A 46 -5.19 8.69 -10.71
CA MET A 46 -4.92 9.23 -9.37
C MET A 46 -4.41 8.14 -8.43
N PHE A 47 -5.00 6.95 -8.48
CA PHE A 47 -4.56 5.80 -7.70
C PHE A 47 -3.10 5.42 -7.98
N LEU A 48 -2.69 5.38 -9.26
CA LEU A 48 -1.29 5.12 -9.63
C LEU A 48 -0.34 6.22 -9.14
N ASN A 49 -0.75 7.48 -9.17
CA ASN A 49 0.05 8.58 -8.66
C ASN A 49 0.29 8.46 -7.15
N LEU A 50 -0.76 8.19 -6.36
CA LEU A 50 -0.65 7.97 -4.91
C LEU A 50 0.30 6.82 -4.57
N PHE A 51 0.18 5.70 -5.30
CA PHE A 51 1.09 4.57 -5.12
C PHE A 51 2.52 4.90 -5.53
N GLY A 52 2.70 5.62 -6.65
CA GLY A 52 4.01 6.05 -7.13
C GLY A 52 4.72 6.98 -6.15
N GLU A 53 4.00 7.95 -5.57
CA GLU A 53 4.52 8.82 -4.53
C GLU A 53 4.92 8.03 -3.29
N LYS A 54 4.11 7.05 -2.87
CA LYS A 54 4.41 6.23 -1.69
C LYS A 54 5.60 5.30 -1.87
N LEU A 55 5.81 4.79 -3.08
CA LEU A 55 6.94 3.93 -3.44
C LEU A 55 8.19 4.74 -3.84
N SER A 56 8.06 6.05 -4.03
CA SER A 56 9.20 6.90 -4.36
C SER A 56 10.19 6.95 -3.19
N GLY A 57 11.48 6.88 -3.52
CA GLY A 57 12.55 6.93 -2.53
C GLY A 57 12.91 5.61 -1.86
N THR A 58 12.34 4.48 -2.30
CA THR A 58 12.81 3.15 -1.86
C THR A 58 13.91 2.62 -2.77
N ASP A 59 14.92 1.98 -2.18
CA ASP A 59 15.95 1.25 -2.93
C ASP A 59 15.37 0.03 -3.66
N ALA A 60 16.02 -0.37 -4.76
CA ALA A 60 15.68 -1.60 -5.44
C ALA A 60 15.91 -2.81 -4.52
N GLU A 61 15.11 -3.87 -4.69
CA GLU A 61 15.22 -5.11 -3.92
C GLU A 61 16.65 -5.66 -3.91
N GLU A 62 17.34 -5.63 -5.06
CA GLU A 62 18.73 -6.08 -5.19
C GLU A 62 19.69 -5.28 -4.30
N THR A 63 19.53 -3.96 -4.22
CA THR A 63 20.35 -3.09 -3.38
C THR A 63 20.16 -3.42 -1.91
N ILE A 64 18.90 -3.60 -1.48
CA ILE A 64 18.55 -3.99 -0.11
C ILE A 64 19.13 -5.38 0.21
N LEU A 65 18.98 -6.34 -0.70
CA LEU A 65 19.51 -7.69 -0.55
C LEU A 65 21.04 -7.71 -0.44
N ASN A 66 21.73 -6.91 -1.26
CA ASN A 66 23.18 -6.80 -1.23
C ASN A 66 23.67 -6.13 0.07
N ALA A 67 22.94 -5.15 0.60
CA ALA A 67 23.24 -4.57 1.91
C ALA A 67 23.14 -5.61 3.03
N PHE A 68 22.11 -6.47 3.02
CA PHE A 68 21.99 -7.56 4.00
C PHE A 68 23.06 -8.64 3.83
N LYS A 69 23.45 -9.00 2.60
CA LYS A 69 24.55 -9.95 2.35
C LYS A 69 25.89 -9.49 2.95
N MET A 70 26.15 -8.18 3.01
CA MET A 70 27.36 -7.66 3.67
C MET A 70 27.42 -7.98 5.18
N LEU A 71 26.25 -8.17 5.82
CA LEU A 71 26.13 -8.51 7.23
C LEU A 71 26.00 -10.04 7.48
N ASP A 72 25.89 -10.84 6.41
CA ASP A 72 25.83 -12.31 6.46
C ASP A 72 26.96 -12.92 5.61
N PRO A 73 28.22 -12.81 6.07
CA PRO A 73 29.37 -13.31 5.33
C PRO A 73 29.35 -14.84 5.14
N ASP A 74 28.64 -15.55 6.02
CA ASP A 74 28.49 -17.01 5.95
C ASP A 74 27.37 -17.45 4.99
N GLY A 75 26.58 -16.52 4.45
CA GLY A 75 25.47 -16.81 3.53
C GLY A 75 24.37 -17.67 4.15
N LYS A 76 24.12 -17.51 5.46
CA LYS A 76 23.10 -18.24 6.23
C LYS A 76 21.67 -17.84 5.84
N GLY A 77 21.49 -16.72 5.14
CA GLY A 77 20.18 -16.14 4.80
C GLY A 77 19.48 -15.48 5.99
N SER A 78 20.19 -15.26 7.10
CA SER A 78 19.67 -14.60 8.30
C SER A 78 20.80 -13.90 9.06
N ILE A 79 20.48 -12.79 9.71
CA ILE A 79 21.42 -12.00 10.50
C ILE A 79 20.93 -12.00 11.95
N ASN A 80 21.78 -12.41 12.88
CA ASN A 80 21.44 -12.41 14.30
C ASN A 80 21.62 -11.01 14.90
N LYS A 81 20.88 -10.73 15.97
CA LYS A 81 20.84 -9.42 16.64
C LYS A 81 22.12 -9.08 17.44
N GLU A 82 23.00 -10.04 17.71
CA GLU A 82 24.14 -9.88 18.63
C GLU A 82 25.14 -8.79 18.20
#